data_AF-A0A0S8AT16-F1
#
_entry.id   AF-A0A0S8AT16-F1
#
_cell.length_a   1.000
_cell.length_b   1.000
_cell.length_c   1.000
_cell.angle_alpha   90.00
_cell.angle_beta   90.00
_cell.angle_gamma   90.00
#
_symmetry.space_group_name_H-M   'P 1'
#
loop_
_entity.id
_entity.type
_entity.pdbx_description
1 polymer ?
#
loop_
_entity_poly.entity_id
_entity_poly.type
_entity_poly.pdbx_seq_one_letter_code
_entity_poly.pdbx_strand_id
1 'polypeptide(L)' 'MPPARRFCARFEERYGSTACTDILQEKLGQTYDLADKAEALHYAVSGGPEACAEVVAFTVDIASESIAKAR' A
#
# COMPACT_ATOMS: atom_id res chain seq x y z
N MET A 1 0.10 -10.38 -20.20
CA MET A 1 -0.44 -9.18 -19.54
C MET A 1 0.52 -8.00 -19.69
N PRO A 2 0.04 -6.78 -19.90
CA PRO A 2 0.88 -5.57 -19.88
C PRO A 2 1.64 -5.41 -18.55
N PRO A 3 2.81 -4.73 -18.51
CA PRO A 3 3.59 -4.54 -17.29
C PRO A 3 2.79 -3.97 -16.12
N ALA A 4 2.00 -2.92 -16.35
CA ALA A 4 1.15 -2.30 -15.33
C ALA A 4 0.16 -3.31 -14.72
N ARG A 5 -0.47 -4.15 -15.56
CA ARG A 5 -1.44 -5.15 -15.06
C ARG A 5 -0.78 -6.26 -14.26
N ARG A 6 0.46 -6.66 -14.60
CA ARG A 6 1.24 -7.62 -13.80
C ARG A 6 1.65 -7.03 -12.46
N PHE A 7 2.05 -5.76 -12.45
CA PHE A 7 2.37 -5.05 -11.22
C PHE A 7 1.16 -4.99 -10.28
N CYS A 8 -0.01 -4.55 -10.76
CA CYS A 8 -1.21 -4.51 -9.94
C CYS A 8 -1.62 -5.90 -9.44
N ALA A 9 -1.57 -6.92 -10.29
CA ALA A 9 -1.89 -8.29 -9.87
C ALA A 9 -0.99 -8.78 -8.74
N ARG A 10 0.33 -8.54 -8.80
CA ARG A 10 1.25 -8.92 -7.71
C ARG A 10 1.03 -8.09 -6.44
N PHE A 11 0.63 -6.83 -6.58
CA PHE A 11 0.27 -5.99 -5.44
C PHE A 11 -0.98 -6.52 -4.74
N GLU A 12 -2.04 -6.81 -5.52
CA GLU A 12 -3.31 -7.38 -5.02
C GLU A 12 -3.12 -8.78 -4.43
N GLU A 13 -2.24 -9.62 -4.98
CA GLU A 13 -1.90 -10.93 -4.37
C GLU A 13 -1.40 -10.80 -2.93
N ARG A 14 -0.70 -9.71 -2.59
CA ARG A 14 -0.17 -9.48 -1.25
C ARG A 14 -1.14 -8.75 -0.32
N TYR A 15 -1.87 -7.77 -0.85
CA TYR A 15 -2.65 -6.81 -0.04
C TYR A 15 -4.17 -6.87 -0.29
N GLY A 16 -4.65 -7.69 -1.23
CA GLY A 16 -6.07 -7.89 -1.54
C GLY A 16 -6.75 -6.75 -2.31
N SER A 17 -6.19 -5.54 -2.27
CA SER A 17 -6.70 -4.35 -2.97
C SER A 17 -5.54 -3.42 -3.32
N THR A 18 -5.72 -2.55 -4.31
CA THR A 18 -4.81 -1.43 -4.59
C THR A 18 -5.21 -0.13 -3.87
N ALA A 19 -6.33 -0.12 -3.15
CA ALA A 19 -6.82 1.08 -2.46
C ALA A 19 -6.27 1.15 -1.03
N CYS A 20 -5.67 2.29 -0.68
CA CYS A 20 -5.09 2.52 0.65
C CYS A 20 -6.12 2.31 1.78
N THR A 21 -7.37 2.74 1.57
CA THR A 21 -8.46 2.55 2.54
C THR A 21 -8.68 1.09 2.90
N ASP A 22 -8.72 0.19 1.90
CA ASP A 22 -8.94 -1.24 2.13
C ASP A 22 -7.74 -1.87 2.83
N ILE A 23 -6.54 -1.47 2.44
CA ILE A 23 -5.28 -1.95 3.02
C ILE A 23 -5.17 -1.53 4.49
N LEU A 24 -5.53 -0.29 4.82
CA LEU A 24 -5.53 0.20 6.20
C LEU A 24 -6.64 -0.46 7.04
N GLN A 25 -7.81 -0.69 6.46
CA GLN A 25 -8.87 -1.46 7.12
C GLN A 25 -8.39 -2.88 7.49
N GLU A 26 -7.68 -3.56 6.60
CA GLU A 26 -7.14 -4.89 6.84
C GLU A 26 -5.97 -4.87 7.85
N LYS A 27 -5.02 -3.93 7.70
CA LYS A 27 -3.81 -3.88 8.54
C LYS A 27 -4.04 -3.30 9.94
N LEU A 28 -4.93 -2.31 10.05
CA LEU A 28 -5.11 -1.51 11.27
C LEU A 28 -6.55 -1.58 11.82
N GLY A 29 -7.43 -2.34 11.18
CA GLY A 29 -8.82 -2.56 11.63
C GLY A 29 -9.77 -1.39 11.39
N GLN A 30 -9.30 -0.29 10.79
CA GLN A 30 -10.09 0.92 10.53
C GLN A 30 -9.53 1.71 9.35
N THR A 31 -10.36 2.56 8.76
CA THR A 31 -9.96 3.57 7.77
C THR A 31 -9.68 4.91 8.44
N TYR A 32 -8.93 5.78 7.76
CA TYR A 32 -8.60 7.12 8.25
C TYR A 32 -8.78 8.15 7.15
N ASP A 33 -9.39 9.28 7.45
CA ASP A 33 -9.32 10.51 6.67
C ASP A 33 -8.08 11.30 7.08
N LEU A 34 -7.00 11.17 6.30
CA LEU A 34 -5.75 11.88 6.58
C LEU A 34 -5.81 13.39 6.29
N ALA A 35 -6.91 13.90 5.72
CA ALA A 35 -7.16 15.33 5.61
C ALA A 35 -7.69 15.91 6.93
N ASP A 36 -8.32 15.09 7.77
CA ASP A 36 -8.69 15.46 9.13
C ASP A 36 -7.49 15.32 10.08
N LYS A 37 -7.25 16.35 10.90
CA LYS A 37 -6.07 16.40 11.78
C LYS A 37 -6.16 15.40 12.93
N ALA A 38 -7.37 15.16 13.45
CA ALA A 38 -7.55 14.23 14.56
C ALA A 38 -7.39 12.79 14.07
N GLU A 39 -7.95 12.46 12.92
CA GLU A 39 -7.76 11.14 12.29
C GLU A 39 -6.33 10.92 11.81
N ALA A 40 -5.64 11.93 11.28
CA ALA A 40 -4.22 11.82 10.93
C ALA A 40 -3.33 11.56 12.16
N LEU A 41 -3.65 12.16 13.31
CA LEU A 41 -2.96 11.88 14.57
C LEU A 41 -3.28 10.45 15.06
N HIS A 42 -4.54 10.04 15.00
CA HIS A 42 -4.99 8.70 15.37
C HIS A 42 -4.32 7.62 14.50
N TYR A 43 -4.18 7.88 13.20
CA TYR A 43 -3.43 7.07 12.25
C TYR A 43 -1.96 6.91 12.69
N ALA A 44 -1.31 8.02 13.05
CA ALA A 44 0.09 8.00 13.49
C ALA A 44 0.29 7.15 14.76
N VAL A 45 -0.57 7.31 15.77
CA VAL A 45 -0.45 6.54 17.03
C VAL A 45 -0.87 5.07 16.88
N SER A 46 -1.67 4.75 15.87
CA SER A 46 -2.13 3.38 15.59
C SER A 46 -1.14 2.55 14.76
N GLY A 47 0.07 3.07 14.48
CA GLY A 47 1.08 2.39 13.66
C GLY A 47 0.89 2.58 12.14
N GLY A 48 0.15 3.61 11.75
CA GLY A 48 -0.11 3.97 10.36
C GLY A 48 1.15 4.15 9.51
N PRO A 49 2.11 5.00 9.92
CA PRO A 49 3.34 5.22 9.18
C PRO A 49 4.14 3.95 8.90
N GLU A 50 4.24 3.05 9.87
CA GLU A 50 4.93 1.77 9.74
C GLU A 50 4.20 0.84 8.74
N ALA A 51 2.87 0.76 8.86
CA ALA A 51 2.05 -0.03 7.94
C ALA A 51 2.17 0.50 6.49
N CYS A 52 2.19 1.82 6.30
CA CYS A 52 2.36 2.43 4.98
C CYS A 52 3.78 2.22 4.44
N ALA A 53 4.81 2.35 5.28
CA ALA A 53 6.19 2.11 4.89
C ALA A 53 6.41 0.67 4.39
N GLU A 54 5.80 -0.33 5.03
CA GLU A 54 5.82 -1.73 4.57
C GLU A 54 5.21 -1.86 3.17
N VAL A 55 4.05 -1.24 2.93
CA VAL A 55 3.37 -1.25 1.64
C VAL A 55 4.25 -0.60 0.57
N VAL A 56 4.80 0.58 0.86
CA VAL A 56 5.67 1.32 -0.07
C VAL A 56 6.94 0.53 -0.39
N ALA A 57 7.61 -0.06 0.60
CA ALA A 57 8.82 -0.85 0.39
C ALA A 57 8.57 -2.02 -0.58
N PHE A 58 7.52 -2.82 -0.31
CA PHE A 58 7.12 -3.90 -1.22
C PHE A 58 6.82 -3.37 -2.63
N THR A 59 6.10 -2.26 -2.73
CA THR A 59 5.74 -1.61 -4.01
C THR A 59 6.98 -1.24 -4.83
N VAL A 60 8.02 -0.72 -4.18
CA VAL A 60 9.27 -0.36 -4.84
C VAL A 60 9.99 -1.62 -5.35
N ASP A 61 9.97 -2.71 -4.60
CA ASP A 61 10.60 -3.98 -5.02
C ASP A 61 9.93 -4.54 -6.30
N ILE A 62 8.60 -4.66 -6.32
CA ILE A 62 7.89 -5.14 -7.52
C ILE A 62 8.05 -4.19 -8.72
N ALA A 63 8.09 -2.86 -8.49
CA ALA A 63 8.36 -1.90 -9.56
C ALA A 63 9.78 -2.08 -10.12
N SER A 64 10.77 -2.22 -9.25
CA SER A 64 12.19 -2.39 -9.62
C SER A 64 12.40 -3.66 -10.44
N GLU A 65 11.82 -4.79 -10.02
CA GLU A 65 11.85 -6.03 -10.80
C GLU A 65 11.21 -5.88 -12.18
N SER A 66 10.10 -5.13 -12.27
CA SER A 66 9.37 -4.94 -13.51
C SER A 66 10.16 -4.10 -14.51
N ILE A 67 10.86 -3.08 -14.03
CA ILE A 67 11.75 -2.22 -14.83
C ILE A 67 12.97 -3.02 -15.30
N ALA A 68 13.59 -3.80 -14.41
CA ALA A 68 14.76 -4.61 -14.73
C ALA A 68 14.48 -5.64 -15.85
N LYS A 69 13.29 -6.26 -15.85
CA LYS A 69 12.86 -7.25 -16.87
C LYS A 69 12.46 -6.62 -18.21
N ALA A 70 12.26 -5.30 -18.25
CA ALA A 70 11.89 -4.57 -19.46
C ALA A 70 13.12 -4.05 -20.24
N ARG A 71 14.32 -4.17 -19.67
CA ARG A 71 15.61 -3.87 -20.29
C ARG A 71 16.22 -5.15 -20.85
#